data_AF-A0A1H6SJE7-F1
#
_entry.id   AF-A0A1H6SJE7-F1
#
_cell.length_a   1.000
_cell.length_b   1.000
_cell.length_c   1.000
_cell.angle_alpha   90.00
_cell.angle_beta   90.00
_cell.angle_gamma   90.00
#
_symmetry.space_group_name_H-M   'P 1'
#
loop_
_entity.id
_entity.type
_entity.pdbx_description
1 polymer ?
#
loop_
_entity_poly.entity_id
_entity_poly.type
_entity_poly.pdbx_seq_one_letter_code
_entity_poly.pdbx_strand_id
1 'polypeptide(L)'
;MTIAPDAGGIRHALREATMDDHRRVDAIYAGYRLDSVNAYRAFLIAHARALPALEDAAQPESRRLPLLADDLASLDAAMPAPLLLDAPDADGFRWGLRYALEGSRLGGAMLSRQVGEGLPRAYLSAVHGKGEWIAFQRALDSAAAEGGEGWLDDAVQGALAAFALFAQAGEAEKIAVHG
;
A
#
# COMPACT_ATOMS: atom_id res chain seq x y z
N MET A 1 29.36 -7.91 18.67
CA MET A 1 28.24 -8.57 19.37
C MET A 1 26.99 -7.89 18.82
N THR A 2 26.41 -8.47 17.76
CA THR A 2 25.31 -7.85 17.02
C THR A 2 24.04 -8.04 17.83
N ILE A 3 23.52 -6.94 18.39
CA ILE A 3 22.24 -6.95 19.12
C ILE A 3 21.17 -7.14 18.05
N ALA A 4 20.51 -8.30 18.06
CA ALA A 4 19.31 -8.50 17.26
C ALA A 4 18.32 -7.38 17.58
N PRO A 5 17.74 -6.71 16.57
CA PRO A 5 16.80 -5.63 16.83
C PRO A 5 15.64 -6.15 17.67
N ASP A 6 15.23 -5.37 18.67
CA ASP A 6 14.04 -5.71 19.44
C ASP A 6 12.81 -5.73 18.50
N ALA A 7 11.87 -6.64 18.75
CA ALA A 7 10.68 -6.86 17.93
C ALA A 7 9.78 -5.60 17.78
N GLY A 8 9.78 -4.68 18.74
CA GLY A 8 9.15 -3.36 18.60
C GLY A 8 9.99 -2.37 17.79
N GLY A 9 11.32 -2.50 17.83
CA GLY A 9 12.30 -1.62 17.21
C GLY A 9 12.19 -1.54 15.69
N ILE A 10 11.99 -2.66 14.99
CA ILE A 10 11.88 -2.64 13.51
C ILE A 10 10.61 -1.94 13.03
N ARG A 11 9.47 -2.24 13.64
CA ARG A 11 8.22 -1.57 13.28
C ARG A 11 8.26 -0.08 13.59
N HIS A 12 8.90 0.29 14.70
CA HIS A 12 9.12 1.69 15.05
C HIS A 12 10.02 2.37 14.01
N ALA A 13 11.15 1.75 13.64
CA ALA A 13 12.07 2.28 12.64
C ALA A 13 11.39 2.49 11.27
N LEU A 14 10.63 1.51 10.79
CA LEU A 14 9.86 1.63 9.54
C LEU A 14 8.81 2.74 9.61
N ARG A 15 8.10 2.85 10.74
CA ARG A 15 7.10 3.90 10.94
C ARG A 15 7.73 5.29 10.95
N GLU A 16 8.82 5.47 11.68
CA GLU A 16 9.54 6.75 11.74
C GLU A 16 10.10 7.13 10.38
N ALA A 17 10.74 6.19 9.68
CA ALA A 17 11.34 6.43 8.38
C ALA A 17 10.33 6.79 7.29
N THR A 18 9.08 6.31 7.38
CA THR A 18 8.04 6.51 6.36
C THR A 18 6.97 7.52 6.76
N MET A 19 7.10 8.18 7.91
CA MET A 19 6.07 9.05 8.47
C MET A 19 5.70 10.22 7.54
N ASP A 20 6.69 10.87 6.93
CA ASP A 20 6.45 12.02 6.05
C ASP A 20 5.88 11.60 4.69
N ASP A 21 6.32 10.46 4.15
CA ASP A 21 5.75 9.87 2.94
C ASP A 21 4.30 9.42 3.15
N HIS A 22 3.98 8.83 4.31
CA HIS A 22 2.60 8.51 4.67
C HIS A 22 1.73 9.78 4.69
N ARG A 23 2.18 10.84 5.34
CA ARG A 23 1.46 12.14 5.38
C ARG A 23 1.26 12.72 3.99
N ARG A 24 2.28 12.63 3.12
CA ARG A 24 2.20 13.09 1.73
C ARG A 24 1.15 12.31 0.96
N VAL A 25 1.19 10.98 1.03
CA VAL A 25 0.19 10.11 0.38
C VAL A 25 -1.21 10.43 0.91
N ASP A 26 -1.41 10.56 2.23
CA ASP A 26 -2.69 10.96 2.80
C ASP A 26 -3.19 12.30 2.24
N ALA A 27 -2.32 13.32 2.16
CA ALA A 27 -2.68 14.63 1.63
C ALA A 27 -3.05 14.58 0.14
N ILE A 28 -2.34 13.75 -0.65
CA ILE A 28 -2.69 13.50 -2.05
C ILE A 28 -4.08 12.84 -2.10
N TYR A 29 -4.30 11.76 -1.36
CA TYR A 29 -5.53 11.00 -1.49
C TYR A 29 -6.75 11.65 -0.84
N ALA A 30 -6.57 12.53 0.14
CA ALA A 30 -7.63 13.36 0.72
C ALA A 30 -8.31 14.30 -0.29
N GLY A 31 -7.67 14.56 -1.44
CA GLY A 31 -8.26 15.33 -2.54
C GLY A 31 -9.35 14.58 -3.31
N TYR A 32 -9.45 13.25 -3.18
CA TYR A 32 -10.47 12.46 -3.86
C TYR A 32 -11.73 12.34 -3.00
N ARG A 33 -12.86 12.72 -3.59
CA ARG A 33 -14.19 12.54 -2.98
C ARG A 33 -14.69 11.10 -3.18
N LEU A 34 -14.76 10.33 -2.10
CA LEU A 34 -15.19 8.92 -2.15
C LEU A 34 -16.72 8.74 -2.25
N ASP A 35 -17.48 9.82 -2.04
CA ASP A 35 -18.93 9.87 -2.20
C ASP A 35 -19.38 10.21 -3.63
N SER A 36 -18.45 10.58 -4.52
CA SER A 36 -18.70 10.94 -5.91
C SER A 36 -18.21 9.83 -6.83
N VAL A 37 -19.08 9.30 -7.69
CA VAL A 37 -18.72 8.24 -8.67
C VAL A 37 -17.44 8.58 -9.44
N ASN A 38 -17.33 9.80 -9.98
CA ASN A 38 -16.19 10.18 -10.83
C ASN A 38 -14.89 10.33 -10.02
N ALA A 39 -14.95 10.99 -8.87
CA ALA A 39 -13.75 11.17 -8.04
C ALA A 39 -13.33 9.86 -7.36
N TYR A 40 -14.28 8.98 -7.01
CA TYR A 40 -14.00 7.65 -6.50
C TYR A 40 -13.43 6.72 -7.58
N ARG A 41 -13.95 6.77 -8.81
CA ARG A 41 -13.34 6.07 -9.95
C ARG A 41 -11.89 6.52 -10.14
N ALA A 42 -11.61 7.83 -10.11
CA ALA A 42 -10.24 8.36 -10.21
C ALA A 42 -9.36 7.88 -9.06
N PHE A 43 -9.88 7.85 -7.83
CA PHE A 43 -9.18 7.28 -6.67
C PHE A 43 -8.78 5.81 -6.90
N LEU A 44 -9.69 4.98 -7.45
CA LEU A 44 -9.41 3.58 -7.75
C LEU A 44 -8.42 3.42 -8.91
N ILE A 45 -8.53 4.25 -9.96
CA ILE A 45 -7.55 4.27 -11.06
C ILE A 45 -6.15 4.59 -10.54
N ALA A 46 -6.02 5.58 -9.65
CA ALA A 46 -4.74 5.88 -9.00
C ALA A 46 -4.17 4.66 -8.25
N HIS A 47 -4.99 3.95 -7.47
CA HIS A 47 -4.53 2.71 -6.83
C HIS A 47 -4.14 1.64 -7.87
N ALA A 48 -4.90 1.52 -8.96
CA ALA A 48 -4.69 0.50 -9.99
C ALA A 48 -3.43 0.74 -10.82
N ARG A 49 -2.90 1.96 -10.83
CA ARG A 49 -1.57 2.27 -11.40
C ARG A 49 -0.42 1.77 -10.52
N ALA A 50 -0.56 1.79 -9.18
CA ALA A 50 0.52 1.43 -8.27
C ALA A 50 0.47 -0.05 -7.85
N LEU A 51 -0.73 -0.55 -7.53
CA LEU A 51 -0.92 -1.85 -6.88
C LEU A 51 -0.34 -3.06 -7.64
N PRO A 52 -0.44 -3.17 -8.98
CA PRO A 52 0.08 -4.34 -9.69
C PRO A 52 1.58 -4.58 -9.45
N ALA A 53 2.40 -3.55 -9.64
CA ALA A 53 3.85 -3.66 -9.46
C ALA A 53 4.23 -3.94 -7.99
N LEU A 54 3.48 -3.37 -7.04
CA LEU A 54 3.70 -3.61 -5.62
C LEU A 54 3.35 -5.04 -5.21
N GLU A 55 2.20 -5.57 -5.65
CA GLU A 55 1.81 -6.94 -5.30
C GLU A 55 2.70 -7.99 -5.97
N ASP A 56 3.19 -7.72 -7.19
CA ASP A 56 4.11 -8.62 -7.88
C ASP A 56 5.50 -8.65 -7.23
N ALA A 57 6.01 -7.52 -6.74
CA ALA A 57 7.28 -7.49 -6.03
C ALA A 57 7.16 -7.98 -4.57
N ALA A 58 6.10 -7.58 -3.87
CA ALA A 58 5.90 -7.91 -2.45
C ALA A 58 5.42 -9.35 -2.24
N GLN A 59 4.72 -9.95 -3.22
CA GLN A 59 4.10 -11.28 -3.10
C GLN A 59 3.33 -11.44 -1.77
N PRO A 60 2.31 -10.60 -1.50
CA PRO A 60 1.52 -10.70 -0.29
C PRO A 60 0.68 -11.98 -0.29
N GLU A 61 0.36 -12.50 0.89
CA GLU A 61 -0.48 -13.70 1.03
C GLU A 61 -1.88 -13.50 0.44
N SER A 62 -2.42 -12.28 0.58
CA SER A 62 -3.74 -11.90 0.09
C SER A 62 -3.65 -10.72 -0.88
N ARG A 63 -3.60 -11.03 -2.17
CA ARG A 63 -3.65 -10.05 -3.27
C ARG A 63 -5.02 -9.36 -3.32
N ARG A 64 -5.04 -8.04 -3.46
CA ARG A 64 -6.24 -7.20 -3.59
C ARG A 64 -6.49 -6.74 -5.02
N LEU A 65 -5.53 -6.94 -5.93
CA LEU A 65 -5.66 -6.53 -7.32
C LEU A 65 -6.94 -7.03 -8.03
N PRO A 66 -7.39 -8.29 -7.86
CA PRO A 66 -8.65 -8.73 -8.47
C PRO A 66 -9.86 -7.94 -8.00
N LEU A 67 -9.93 -7.62 -6.69
CA LEU A 67 -11.02 -6.85 -6.11
C LEU A 67 -11.04 -5.40 -6.64
N LEU A 68 -9.86 -4.83 -6.87
CA LEU A 68 -9.72 -3.51 -7.47
C LEU A 68 -10.20 -3.50 -8.93
N ALA A 69 -9.87 -4.55 -9.68
CA ALA A 69 -10.33 -4.70 -11.06
C ALA A 69 -11.86 -4.86 -11.13
N ASP A 70 -12.45 -5.65 -10.24
CA ASP A 70 -13.90 -5.84 -10.16
C ASP A 70 -14.64 -4.54 -9.76
N ASP A 71 -14.10 -3.80 -8.79
CA ASP A 71 -14.65 -2.49 -8.38
C ASP A 71 -14.56 -1.47 -9.52
N LEU A 72 -13.45 -1.45 -10.29
CA LEU A 72 -13.32 -0.59 -11.48
C LEU A 72 -14.27 -0.98 -12.61
N ALA A 73 -14.41 -2.27 -12.90
CA ALA A 73 -15.35 -2.76 -13.90
C ALA A 73 -16.80 -2.40 -13.55
N SER A 74 -17.16 -2.48 -12.27
CA SER A 74 -18.48 -2.05 -11.75
C SER A 74 -18.73 -0.54 -11.89
N LEU A 75 -17.68 0.25 -12.11
CA LEU A 75 -17.74 1.68 -12.41
C LEU A 75 -17.49 1.97 -13.90
N ASP A 76 -17.62 0.99 -14.80
CA ASP A 76 -17.35 1.13 -16.24
C ASP A 76 -15.93 1.66 -16.54
N ALA A 77 -14.94 1.30 -15.72
CA ALA A 77 -13.55 1.69 -15.88
C ALA A 77 -12.67 0.46 -16.15
N ALA A 78 -11.74 0.60 -17.10
CA ALA A 78 -10.72 -0.40 -17.35
C ALA A 78 -9.52 -0.23 -16.39
N MET A 79 -8.77 -1.31 -16.19
CA MET A 79 -7.47 -1.24 -15.52
C MET A 79 -6.52 -0.33 -16.31
N PRO A 80 -5.90 0.68 -15.69
CA PRO A 80 -4.89 1.51 -16.33
C PRO A 80 -3.59 0.73 -16.54
N ALA A 81 -2.70 1.26 -17.39
CA ALA A 81 -1.33 0.77 -17.44
C ALA A 81 -0.65 0.98 -16.07
N PRO A 82 0.02 -0.05 -15.51
CA PRO A 82 0.71 0.06 -14.23
C PRO A 82 1.94 0.95 -14.35
N LEU A 83 2.28 1.64 -13.27
CA LEU A 83 3.58 2.27 -13.10
C LEU A 83 4.64 1.19 -12.88
N LEU A 84 5.87 1.51 -13.25
CA LEU A 84 7.01 0.63 -13.04
C LEU A 84 7.57 0.82 -11.63
N LEU A 85 7.96 -0.29 -11.01
CA LEU A 85 8.70 -0.32 -9.76
C LEU A 85 10.07 -0.93 -10.05
N ASP A 86 11.13 -0.20 -9.71
CA ASP A 86 12.47 -0.77 -9.65
C ASP A 86 12.63 -1.48 -8.31
N ALA A 87 12.55 -2.81 -8.33
CA ALA A 87 12.57 -3.64 -7.12
C ALA A 87 13.83 -4.52 -7.12
N PRO A 88 14.84 -4.22 -6.28
CA PRO A 88 15.99 -5.09 -6.13
C PRO A 88 15.56 -6.45 -5.56
N ASP A 89 16.31 -7.50 -5.90
CA ASP A 89 16.14 -8.83 -5.31
C ASP A 89 16.73 -8.88 -3.89
N ALA A 90 16.14 -8.12 -2.98
CA ALA A 90 16.51 -8.03 -1.57
C ALA A 90 15.33 -8.38 -0.68
N ASP A 91 15.55 -9.24 0.32
CA ASP A 91 14.50 -9.71 1.21
C ASP A 91 13.90 -8.57 2.04
N GLY A 92 14.75 -7.73 2.64
CA GLY A 92 14.30 -6.55 3.39
C GLY A 92 13.41 -5.66 2.53
N PHE A 93 13.81 -5.39 1.29
CA PHE A 93 13.03 -4.56 0.36
C PHE A 93 11.62 -5.11 0.15
N ARG A 94 11.48 -6.42 -0.08
CA ARG A 94 10.15 -7.07 -0.18
C ARG A 94 9.33 -6.91 1.09
N TRP A 95 9.93 -7.05 2.27
CA TRP A 95 9.25 -6.83 3.55
C TRP A 95 8.83 -5.38 3.76
N GLY A 96 9.62 -4.42 3.28
CA GLY A 96 9.27 -3.00 3.22
C GLY A 96 8.00 -2.74 2.40
N LEU A 97 7.93 -3.32 1.20
CA LEU A 97 6.73 -3.23 0.36
C LEU A 97 5.52 -3.86 1.04
N ARG A 98 5.68 -5.04 1.66
CA ARG A 98 4.61 -5.70 2.42
C ARG A 98 4.13 -4.82 3.57
N TYR A 99 5.03 -4.23 4.34
CA TYR A 99 4.68 -3.31 5.43
C TYR A 99 3.76 -2.19 4.96
N ALA A 100 4.09 -1.53 3.85
CA ALA A 100 3.25 -0.48 3.29
C ALA A 100 1.89 -0.99 2.81
N LEU A 101 1.86 -2.14 2.11
CA LEU A 101 0.61 -2.75 1.63
C LEU A 101 -0.32 -3.20 2.76
N GLU A 102 0.24 -3.80 3.81
CA GLU A 102 -0.55 -4.24 4.97
C GLU A 102 -1.05 -3.06 5.80
N GLY A 103 -0.26 -1.98 5.91
CA GLY A 103 -0.72 -0.70 6.47
C GLY A 103 -1.86 -0.07 5.66
N SER A 104 -1.75 -0.09 4.33
CA SER A 104 -2.80 0.40 3.41
C SER A 104 -4.15 -0.31 3.61
N ARG A 105 -4.17 -1.60 3.98
CA ARG A 105 -5.43 -2.31 4.31
C ARG A 105 -6.13 -1.74 5.54
N LEU A 106 -5.38 -1.31 6.56
CA LEU A 106 -5.94 -0.68 7.76
C LEU A 106 -6.57 0.68 7.42
N GLY A 107 -5.89 1.49 6.60
CA GLY A 107 -6.44 2.75 6.09
C GLY A 107 -7.67 2.53 5.20
N GLY A 108 -7.65 1.50 4.34
CA GLY A 108 -8.77 1.11 3.49
C GLY A 108 -10.05 0.84 4.27
N ALA A 109 -9.94 0.23 5.46
CA ALA A 109 -11.07 0.01 6.37
C ALA A 109 -11.78 1.31 6.79
N MET A 110 -11.01 2.39 6.95
CA MET A 110 -11.55 3.72 7.27
C MET A 110 -12.15 4.40 6.04
N LEU A 111 -11.47 4.30 4.90
CA LEU A 111 -11.93 4.88 3.63
C LEU A 111 -13.20 4.22 3.10
N SER A 112 -13.35 2.90 3.28
CA SER A 112 -14.54 2.15 2.83
C SER A 112 -15.85 2.63 3.44
N ARG A 113 -15.79 3.30 4.61
CA ARG A 113 -16.94 3.90 5.30
C ARG A 113 -17.35 5.24 4.70
N GLN A 114 -16.47 5.87 3.93
CA GLN A 114 -16.70 7.16 3.26
C GLN A 114 -17.17 6.98 1.81
N VAL A 115 -17.10 5.75 1.29
CA VAL A 115 -17.57 5.40 -0.04
C VAL A 115 -19.08 5.61 -0.12
N GLY A 116 -19.53 6.30 -1.17
CA GLY A 116 -20.94 6.62 -1.41
C GLY A 116 -21.84 5.37 -1.47
N GLU A 117 -23.10 5.53 -1.09
CA GLU A 117 -24.09 4.45 -1.13
C GLU A 117 -24.24 3.88 -2.55
N GLY A 118 -24.27 2.54 -2.66
CA GLY A 118 -24.37 1.85 -3.95
C GLY A 118 -23.07 1.74 -4.75
N LEU A 119 -21.98 2.37 -4.31
CA LEU A 119 -20.67 2.22 -4.97
C LEU A 119 -19.94 0.94 -4.55
N PRO A 120 -19.15 0.34 -5.45
CA PRO A 120 -18.38 -0.87 -5.15
C PRO A 120 -17.25 -0.54 -4.16
N ARG A 121 -17.00 -1.44 -3.22
CA ARG A 121 -16.02 -1.20 -2.14
C ARG A 121 -15.29 -2.48 -1.72
N ALA A 122 -15.29 -3.52 -2.55
CA ALA A 122 -14.67 -4.79 -2.21
C ALA A 122 -13.17 -4.60 -1.97
N TYR A 123 -12.50 -3.79 -2.78
CA TYR A 123 -11.08 -3.45 -2.67
C TYR A 123 -10.75 -2.79 -1.32
N LEU A 124 -11.47 -1.73 -0.94
CA LEU A 124 -11.23 -1.01 0.31
C LEU A 124 -11.69 -1.81 1.54
N SER A 125 -12.64 -2.73 1.37
CA SER A 125 -13.14 -3.59 2.44
C SER A 125 -12.30 -4.86 2.65
N ALA A 126 -11.31 -5.11 1.79
CA ALA A 126 -10.36 -6.21 1.90
C ALA A 126 -9.33 -5.94 3.01
N VAL A 127 -9.82 -5.97 4.25
CA VAL A 127 -9.06 -5.66 5.47
C VAL A 127 -8.48 -6.94 6.07
N HIS A 128 -7.68 -6.77 7.12
CA HIS A 128 -7.19 -7.89 7.93
C HIS A 128 -8.34 -8.60 8.65
N GLY A 129 -8.38 -9.92 8.52
CA GLY A 129 -9.15 -10.81 9.36
C GLY A 129 -8.67 -10.79 10.82
N LYS A 130 -9.42 -11.47 11.70
CA LYS A 130 -9.12 -11.48 13.14
C LYS A 130 -7.74 -12.07 13.41
N GLY A 131 -6.81 -11.22 13.84
CA GLY A 131 -5.45 -11.62 14.21
C GLY A 131 -4.42 -11.57 13.08
N GLU A 132 -4.83 -11.35 11.83
CA GLU A 132 -3.91 -11.30 10.66
C GLU A 132 -2.90 -10.17 10.79
N TRP A 133 -3.32 -8.98 11.24
CA TRP A 133 -2.40 -7.87 11.51
C TRP A 133 -1.35 -8.20 12.59
N ILE A 134 -1.73 -8.97 13.61
CA ILE A 134 -0.79 -9.39 14.66
C ILE A 134 0.16 -10.46 14.12
N ALA A 135 -0.36 -11.40 13.31
CA ALA A 135 0.44 -12.41 12.64
C ALA A 135 1.47 -11.79 11.69
N PHE A 136 1.05 -10.81 10.88
CA PHE A 136 1.96 -10.05 10.02
C PHE A 136 3.07 -9.36 10.81
N GLN A 137 2.73 -8.65 11.89
CA GLN A 137 3.74 -7.99 12.72
C GLN A 137 4.77 -8.97 13.29
N ARG A 138 4.33 -10.15 13.74
CA ARG A 138 5.25 -11.20 14.22
C ARG A 138 6.13 -11.76 13.11
N ALA A 139 5.56 -11.93 11.91
CA ALA A 139 6.31 -12.42 10.76
C ALA A 139 7.38 -11.42 10.32
N LEU A 140 7.05 -10.11 10.33
CA LEU A 140 8.00 -9.03 10.07
C LEU A 140 9.13 -9.01 11.10
N ASP A 141 8.82 -9.18 12.38
CA ASP A 141 9.84 -9.23 13.44
C ASP A 141 10.77 -10.44 13.29
N SER A 142 10.22 -11.60 12.93
CA SER A 142 11.02 -12.82 12.69
C SER A 142 11.95 -12.63 11.49
N ALA A 143 11.43 -12.09 10.38
CA ALA A 143 12.23 -11.82 9.19
C ALA A 143 13.36 -10.82 9.48
N ALA A 144 13.08 -9.78 10.26
CA ALA A 144 14.11 -8.83 10.68
C ALA A 144 15.21 -9.45 11.55
N ALA A 145 14.85 -10.38 12.44
CA ALA A 145 15.81 -11.09 13.28
C ALA A 145 16.72 -12.03 12.46
N GLU A 146 16.21 -12.58 11.35
CA GLU A 146 16.91 -13.49 10.45
C GLU A 146 17.71 -12.75 9.35
N GLY A 147 17.29 -11.54 8.99
CA GLY A 147 17.78 -10.79 7.83
C GLY A 147 19.22 -10.28 7.90
N GLY A 148 19.78 -10.16 9.10
CA GLY A 148 21.18 -9.74 9.29
C GLY A 148 21.45 -8.25 8.99
N GLU A 149 22.71 -7.93 8.72
CA GLU A 149 23.17 -6.56 8.46
C GLU A 149 22.61 -6.03 7.12
N GLY A 150 22.16 -4.77 7.09
CA GLY A 150 21.59 -4.12 5.91
C GLY A 150 20.11 -4.41 5.65
N TRP A 151 19.53 -5.46 6.26
CA TRP A 151 18.14 -5.85 6.02
C TRP A 151 17.14 -4.74 6.36
N LEU A 152 17.37 -4.02 7.47
CA LEU A 152 16.50 -2.91 7.86
C LEU A 152 16.56 -1.77 6.85
N ASP A 153 17.74 -1.45 6.34
CA ASP A 153 17.91 -0.39 5.34
C ASP A 153 17.17 -0.76 4.06
N ASP A 154 17.29 -2.01 3.61
CA ASP A 154 16.51 -2.54 2.49
C ASP A 154 15.01 -2.44 2.74
N ALA A 155 14.53 -2.79 3.94
CA ALA A 155 13.12 -2.70 4.30
C ALA A 155 12.60 -1.27 4.34
N VAL A 156 13.42 -0.31 4.81
CA VAL A 156 13.09 1.10 4.71
C VAL A 156 13.00 1.52 3.25
N GLN A 157 13.96 1.16 2.39
CA GLN A 157 13.91 1.49 0.96
C GLN A 157 12.68 0.90 0.28
N GLY A 158 12.32 -0.34 0.60
CA GLY A 158 11.10 -0.97 0.07
C GLY A 158 9.84 -0.23 0.48
N ALA A 159 9.72 0.14 1.76
CA ALA A 159 8.54 0.88 2.24
C ALA A 159 8.45 2.27 1.59
N LEU A 160 9.57 2.99 1.48
CA LEU A 160 9.65 4.28 0.80
C LEU A 160 9.27 4.17 -0.68
N ALA A 161 9.75 3.13 -1.38
CA ALA A 161 9.40 2.89 -2.77
C ALA A 161 7.89 2.66 -2.96
N ALA A 162 7.23 1.95 -2.03
CA ALA A 162 5.79 1.78 -2.06
C ALA A 162 5.03 3.11 -1.91
N PHE A 163 5.41 3.93 -0.92
CA PHE A 163 4.77 5.25 -0.74
C PHE A 163 5.02 6.17 -1.94
N ALA A 164 6.24 6.18 -2.49
CA ALA A 164 6.57 6.96 -3.67
C ALA A 164 5.71 6.58 -4.88
N LEU A 165 5.48 5.27 -5.10
CA LEU A 165 4.66 4.79 -6.20
C LEU A 165 3.17 5.17 -6.04
N PHE A 166 2.63 5.09 -4.81
CA PHE A 166 1.29 5.59 -4.52
C PHE A 166 1.18 7.11 -4.69
N ALA A 167 2.18 7.88 -4.24
CA ALA A 167 2.21 9.33 -4.42
C ALA A 167 2.22 9.70 -5.92
N GLN A 168 3.10 9.08 -6.70
CA GLN A 168 3.18 9.29 -8.15
C GLN A 168 1.85 8.96 -8.83
N ALA A 169 1.23 7.85 -8.49
CA ALA A 169 -0.04 7.44 -9.07
C ALA A 169 -1.18 8.40 -8.72
N GLY A 170 -1.27 8.81 -7.45
CA GLY A 170 -2.25 9.77 -6.97
C GLY A 170 -2.09 11.16 -7.57
N GLU A 171 -0.86 11.62 -7.82
CA GLU A 171 -0.56 12.89 -8.48
C GLU A 171 -0.89 12.84 -9.98
N ALA A 172 -0.46 11.79 -10.67
CA ALA A 172 -0.71 11.62 -12.10
C ALA A 172 -2.20 11.61 -12.45
N GLU A 173 -3.01 10.93 -11.63
CA GLU A 173 -4.44 10.84 -11.88
C GLU A 173 -5.18 12.15 -11.53
N LYS A 174 -4.74 12.91 -10.52
CA LYS A 174 -5.26 14.26 -10.27
C LYS A 174 -5.05 15.19 -11.47
N ILE A 175 -3.87 15.13 -12.08
CA ILE A 175 -3.56 15.92 -13.27
C ILE A 175 -4.48 15.54 -14.43
N ALA A 176 -4.73 14.24 -14.64
CA ALA A 176 -5.60 13.77 -15.71
C ALA A 176 -7.08 14.18 -15.54
N VAL A 177 -7.54 14.37 -14.30
CA VAL A 177 -8.93 14.80 -14.00
C VAL A 177 -9.10 16.33 -14.07
N HIS A 178 -8.03 17.11 -13.88
CA HIS A 178 -8.08 18.58 -13.80
C HIS A 178 -7.42 19.32 -14.97
N GLY A 179 -6.70 18.63 -15.86
CA GLY A 179 -6.14 19.16 -17.10
C GLY A 179 -7.07 18.96 -18.28
#